data_AF-A0A7J4I577-F1
#
_entry.id   AF-A0A7J4I577-F1
#
_cell.length_a   1.000
_cell.length_b   1.000
_cell.length_c   1.000
_cell.angle_alpha   90.00
_cell.angle_beta   90.00
_cell.angle_gamma   90.00
#
_symmetry.space_group_name_H-M   'P 1'
#
loop_
_entity.id
_entity.type
_entity.pdbx_description
1 polymer ?
#
loop_
_entity_poly.entity_id
_entity_poly.type
_entity_poly.pdbx_seq_one_letter_code
_entity_poly.pdbx_strand_id
1 'polypeptide(L)' 'MAQERISMPSSMGGLVRYFDEYKSKFEIKPGYIVVLIVLVIVIEIMLHWKGAGLLGITG' A
#
# COMPACT_ATOMS: atom_id res chain seq x y z
N MET A 1 25.89 -58.40 -5.96
CA MET A 1 24.87 -57.35 -6.12
C MET A 1 25.03 -56.34 -4.98
N ALA A 2 25.90 -55.34 -5.15
CA ALA A 2 26.10 -54.27 -4.17
C ALA A 2 24.87 -53.35 -4.20
N GLN A 3 24.12 -53.26 -3.10
CA GLN A 3 22.98 -52.36 -3.01
C GLN A 3 23.48 -50.92 -2.96
N GLU A 4 23.45 -50.27 -4.11
CA GLU A 4 23.76 -48.86 -4.29
C GLU A 4 22.73 -48.03 -3.50
N ARG A 5 23.17 -47.51 -2.34
CA ARG A 5 22.37 -46.68 -1.46
C ARG A 5 22.33 -45.26 -2.04
N ILE A 6 21.62 -45.07 -3.15
CA ILE A 6 21.32 -43.73 -3.65
C ILE A 6 20.29 -43.12 -2.70
N SER A 7 20.76 -42.49 -1.61
CA SER A 7 19.90 -41.65 -0.78
C SER A 7 19.65 -40.37 -1.56
N MET A 8 18.52 -40.30 -2.25
CA MET A 8 18.03 -39.02 -2.74
C MET A 8 17.81 -38.14 -1.51
N PRO A 9 18.46 -36.97 -1.37
CA PRO A 9 18.18 -36.07 -0.27
C PRO A 9 16.69 -35.75 -0.34
N SER A 10 15.97 -36.12 0.72
CA SER A 10 14.54 -35.86 0.86
C SER A 10 14.32 -34.39 0.55
N SER A 11 13.53 -34.14 -0.49
CA SER A 11 13.07 -32.83 -0.93
C SER A 11 12.97 -31.86 0.24
N MET A 12 14.03 -31.06 0.46
CA MET A 12 14.03 -29.88 1.33
C MET A 12 13.23 -28.74 0.65
N GLY A 13 12.26 -29.09 -0.20
CA GLY A 13 11.24 -28.21 -0.77
C GLY A 13 9.98 -28.19 0.10
N GLY A 14 10.12 -28.45 1.41
CA GLY A 14 9.05 -28.34 2.39
C GLY A 14 8.72 -26.88 2.64
N LEU A 15 7.92 -26.31 1.74
CA LEU A 15 7.23 -25.04 1.92
C LEU A 15 8.19 -23.89 2.30
N VAL A 16 9.01 -23.40 1.35
CA VAL A 16 9.45 -22.01 1.46
C VAL A 16 8.16 -21.20 1.49
N ARG A 17 7.74 -20.80 2.69
CA ARG A 17 6.60 -19.91 2.87
C ARG A 17 7.04 -18.58 2.30
N TYR A 18 6.76 -18.36 1.02
CA TYR A 18 6.69 -17.03 0.40
C TYR A 18 5.58 -16.15 1.05
N PHE A 19 5.01 -16.59 2.18
CA PHE A 19 4.10 -15.86 3.04
C PHE A 19 4.81 -14.97 4.06
N ASP A 20 6.14 -14.86 4.01
CA ASP A 20 6.78 -13.61 4.46
C ASP A 20 6.52 -12.54 3.39
N GLU A 21 5.23 -12.32 3.14
CA GLU A 21 4.68 -11.10 2.59
C GLU A 21 5.37 -10.00 3.39
N TYR A 22 6.22 -9.24 2.72
CA TYR A 22 6.88 -8.09 3.30
C TYR A 22 5.79 -7.21 3.89
N LYS A 23 5.52 -7.35 5.19
CA LYS A 23 4.60 -6.49 5.91
C LYS A 23 5.24 -5.13 5.86
N SER A 24 4.88 -4.37 4.83
CA SER A 24 5.33 -3.02 4.63
C SER A 24 5.12 -2.32 5.97
N LYS A 25 6.21 -1.87 6.59
CA LYS A 25 6.16 -1.17 7.87
C LYS A 25 5.27 0.07 7.79
N PHE A 26 4.95 0.51 6.57
CA PHE A 26 4.02 1.56 6.23
C PHE A 26 2.82 0.96 5.47
N GLU A 27 1.83 0.49 6.20
CA GLU A 27 0.53 0.13 5.66
C GLU A 27 -0.39 1.33 5.87
N ILE A 28 -0.64 2.10 4.81
CA ILE A 28 -1.56 3.24 4.88
C ILE A 28 -2.96 2.66 5.06
N LYS A 29 -3.47 2.71 6.29
CA LYS A 29 -4.84 2.31 6.59
C LYS A 29 -5.81 3.09 5.71
N PRO A 30 -6.87 2.47 5.17
CA PRO A 30 -7.87 3.14 4.34
C PRO A 30 -8.45 4.41 4.98
N GLY A 31 -8.51 4.47 6.32
CA GLY A 31 -8.94 5.66 7.06
C GLY A 31 -8.11 6.92 6.79
N TYR A 32 -6.79 6.80 6.56
CA TYR A 32 -5.95 7.95 6.24
C TYR A 32 -6.30 8.56 4.87
N ILE A 33 -6.65 7.71 3.90
CA ILE A 33 -7.05 8.14 2.56
C ILE A 33 -8.36 8.94 2.64
N VAL A 34 -9.33 8.46 3.42
CA VAL A 34 -10.61 9.15 3.64
C VAL A 34 -10.41 10.53 4.28
N VAL A 35 -9.55 10.63 5.29
CA VAL A 35 -9.23 11.93 5.94
C VAL A 35 -8.59 12.90 4.95
N LEU A 36 -7.68 12.42 4.09
CA LEU A 36 -7.01 13.25 3.09
C LEU A 36 -8.01 13.78 2.05
N ILE A 37 -8.95 12.95 1.60
CA ILE A 37 -10.02 13.35 0.68
C ILE A 37 -10.89 14.46 1.31
N VAL A 38 -11.34 14.27 2.55
CA VAL A 38 -12.14 15.28 3.25
C VAL A 38 -11.37 16.60 3.40
N LEU A 39 -10.08 16.53 3.72
CA LEU A 39 -9.23 17.70 3.86
C LEU A 39 -9.11 18.48 2.54
N VAL A 40 -8.91 17.80 1.41
CA VAL A 40 -8.88 18.45 0.09
C VAL A 40 -10.22 19.14 -0.22
N ILE A 41 -11.36 18.48 0.05
CA ILE A 41 -12.69 19.06 -0.17
C ILE A 41 -12.88 20.33 0.67
N VAL A 42 -12.45 20.33 1.93
CA VAL A 42 -12.55 21.51 2.80
C VAL A 42 -11.70 22.66 2.27
N ILE A 43 -10.47 22.37 1.80
CA ILE A 43 -9.59 23.37 1.18
C ILE A 43 -10.24 23.96 -0.07
N GLU A 44 -10.78 23.12 -0.95
CA GLU A 44 -11.50 23.54 -2.16
C GLU A 44 -12.69 24.45 -1.80
N ILE A 45 -13.51 24.09 -0.82
CA ILE A 45 -14.66 24.91 -0.38
C ILE A 45 -14.19 26.25 0.18
N MET A 46 -13.18 26.25 1.04
CA MET A 46 -12.61 27.49 1.60
C MET A 46 -12.03 28.38 0.50
N LEU A 47 -11.38 27.77 -0.49
CA LEU A 47 -10.86 28.46 -1.66
C LEU A 47 -11.99 28.96 -2.57
N HIS A 48 -13.09 28.25 -2.75
CA HIS A 48 -14.21 28.77 -3.54
C HIS A 48 -14.95 29.92 -2.84
N TRP A 49 -15.04 29.90 -1.50
CA TRP A 49 -15.68 30.97 -0.72
C TRP A 49 -14.90 32.29 -0.70
N LYS A 50 -13.56 32.26 -0.76
CA LYS A 50 -12.72 33.49 -0.79
C LYS A 50 -11.92 33.70 -2.07
N GLY A 51 -11.57 32.62 -2.74
CA GLY A 51 -10.81 32.57 -3.99
C GLY A 51 -11.58 33.00 -5.21
N ALA A 52 -12.92 33.00 -5.19
CA ALA A 52 -13.70 33.74 -6.21
C ALA A 52 -13.30 35.22 -6.26
N GLY A 53 -12.94 35.84 -5.12
CA GLY A 53 -12.41 37.20 -5.05
C GLY A 53 -10.87 37.29 -5.11
N LEU A 54 -10.14 36.27 -4.66
CA LEU A 54 -8.66 36.29 -4.60
C LEU A 54 -7.98 35.85 -5.91
N LEU A 55 -8.60 34.96 -6.70
CA LEU A 55 -8.04 34.45 -7.97
C LEU A 55 -8.40 35.31 -9.20
N GLY A 56 -9.07 36.45 -9.02
CA GLY A 56 -9.33 37.41 -10.09
C GLY A 56 -10.21 36.87 -11.23
N ILE A 57 -11.00 35.82 -10.98
CA ILE A 57 -11.91 35.21 -11.97
C ILE A 57 -13.27 35.93 -12.08
N THR A 58 -13.46 37.00 -11.30
CA THR A 58 -14.47 38.03 -11.56
C THR A 58 -13.74 39.34 -11.86
N GLY A 59 -13.42 39.53 -13.13
CA GLY A 59 -12.76 40.71 -13.71
C GLY A 59 -12.65 40.54 -15.21
#